data_AF-A0A2P5XDS2-F1
#
_entry.id   AF-A0A2P5XDS2-F1
#
_cell.length_a   1.000
_cell.length_b   1.000
_cell.length_c   1.000
_cell.angle_alpha   90.00
_cell.angle_beta   90.00
_cell.angle_gamma   90.00
#
_symmetry.space_group_name_H-M   'P 1'
#
loop_
_entity.id
_entity.type
_entity.pdbx_description
1 polymer ?
#
loop_
_entity_poly.entity_id
_entity_poly.type
_entity_poly.pdbx_seq_one_letter_code
_entity_poly.pdbx_strand_id
1 'polypeptide(L)'
;MANSMAKSFLQVAATEEVVSPLRVVQIEGLVILKIIKHCKEFSPALVTGQLLGLDVGIVLEVTNCFPFPIREEDEEIEADGANYQLEMMRCLREVNVDNNTVGWYQSTILGSYQTVELIETFMNYQENIRRCVCIIYDPSRSNQGVLALKALKLSDSFMELYRANSFTGEKY
;
A
#
# COMPACT_ATOMS: atom_id res chain seq x y z
N MET A 1 22.74 -23.02 -45.00
CA MET A 1 21.65 -23.80 -44.37
C MET A 1 21.52 -23.31 -42.95
N ALA A 2 20.43 -22.60 -42.66
CA ALA A 2 20.14 -22.03 -41.35
C ALA A 2 19.66 -23.15 -40.41
N ASN A 3 20.22 -23.23 -39.21
CA ASN A 3 19.67 -24.05 -38.14
C ASN A 3 19.27 -23.12 -37.00
N SER A 4 18.00 -22.73 -36.96
CA SER A 4 17.43 -21.94 -35.87
C SER A 4 17.33 -22.83 -34.65
N MET A 5 18.18 -22.57 -33.66
CA MET A 5 18.10 -23.19 -32.34
C MET A 5 16.81 -22.72 -31.66
N ALA A 6 15.74 -23.50 -31.79
CA ALA A 6 14.50 -23.28 -31.08
C ALA A 6 14.78 -23.44 -29.58
N LYS A 7 14.69 -22.33 -28.83
CA LYS A 7 14.79 -22.35 -27.37
C LYS A 7 13.66 -23.23 -26.84
N SER A 8 14.01 -24.22 -26.03
CA SER A 8 13.06 -25.12 -25.37
C SER A 8 12.05 -24.32 -24.53
N PHE A 9 10.77 -24.68 -24.61
CA PHE A 9 9.69 -24.06 -23.82
C PHE A 9 9.98 -24.05 -22.31
N LEU A 10 10.75 -25.02 -21.81
CA LEU A 10 11.18 -25.09 -20.42
C LEU A 10 12.21 -24.01 -20.05
N GLN A 11 12.98 -23.52 -21.02
CA GLN A 11 13.98 -22.48 -20.82
C GLN A 11 13.36 -21.06 -20.86
N VAL A 12 12.16 -20.92 -21.43
CA VAL A 12 11.36 -19.68 -21.36
C VAL A 12 10.63 -19.59 -20.02
N ALA A 13 10.28 -20.73 -19.41
CA ALA A 13 9.64 -20.77 -18.09
C ALA A 13 10.61 -20.50 -16.92
N ALA A 14 11.92 -20.54 -17.17
CA ALA A 14 12.97 -20.35 -16.16
C ALA A 14 13.74 -19.02 -16.31
N THR A 15 13.18 -18.03 -17.01
CA THR A 15 13.59 -16.65 -16.77
C THR A 15 13.04 -16.27 -15.41
N GLU A 16 13.90 -16.19 -14.39
CA GLU A 16 13.62 -15.34 -13.23
C GLU A 16 13.06 -14.03 -13.77
N GLU A 17 11.80 -13.73 -13.47
CA GLU A 17 11.24 -12.44 -13.79
C GLU A 17 12.15 -11.42 -13.10
N VAL A 18 12.95 -10.70 -13.90
CA VAL A 18 13.68 -9.54 -13.41
C VAL A 18 12.61 -8.57 -12.96
N VAL A 19 12.29 -8.59 -11.67
CA VAL A 19 11.21 -7.81 -11.09
C VAL A 19 11.60 -6.35 -11.27
N SER A 20 11.06 -5.74 -12.32
CA SER A 20 11.32 -4.34 -12.62
C SER A 20 10.83 -3.47 -11.46
N PRO A 21 11.61 -2.46 -11.03
CA PRO A 21 11.22 -1.66 -9.88
C PRO A 21 9.89 -0.96 -10.17
N LEU A 22 8.99 -0.96 -9.17
CA LEU A 22 7.74 -0.21 -9.24
C LEU A 22 8.03 1.27 -9.50
N ARG A 23 7.54 1.81 -10.62
CA ARG A 23 7.76 3.22 -11.00
C ARG A 23 6.50 4.06 -10.90
N VAL A 24 5.35 3.46 -11.17
CA VAL A 24 4.08 4.18 -11.31
C VAL A 24 3.02 3.52 -10.47
N VAL A 25 2.26 4.32 -9.72
CA VAL A 25 1.03 3.89 -9.06
C VAL A 25 -0.13 4.50 -9.82
N GLN A 26 -0.96 3.66 -10.43
CA GLN A 26 -2.17 4.07 -11.12
C GLN A 26 -3.34 3.87 -10.15
N ILE A 27 -4.12 4.92 -9.90
CA ILE A 27 -5.22 4.87 -8.93
C ILE A 27 -6.52 5.16 -9.66
N GLU A 28 -7.50 4.28 -9.49
CA GLU A 28 -8.84 4.52 -10.04
C GLU A 28 -9.56 5.67 -9.32
N GLY A 29 -10.39 6.41 -10.06
CA GLY A 29 -11.14 7.53 -9.52
C GLY A 29 -12.07 7.14 -8.36
N LEU A 30 -12.63 5.92 -8.39
CA LEU A 30 -13.49 5.40 -7.32
C LEU A 30 -12.73 5.32 -5.98
N VAL A 31 -11.47 4.88 -6.01
CA VAL A 31 -10.60 4.76 -4.83
C VAL A 31 -10.38 6.15 -4.21
N ILE A 32 -10.03 7.13 -5.05
CA ILE A 32 -9.81 8.51 -4.60
C ILE A 32 -11.08 9.06 -3.94
N LEU A 33 -12.25 8.87 -4.55
CA LEU A 33 -13.51 9.34 -4.00
C LEU A 33 -13.85 8.68 -2.66
N LYS A 34 -13.60 7.37 -2.52
CA LYS A 34 -13.79 6.65 -1.25
C LYS A 34 -12.88 7.18 -0.15
N ILE A 35 -11.60 7.42 -0.45
CA ILE A 35 -10.63 7.98 0.50
C ILE A 35 -11.06 9.38 0.93
N ILE A 36 -11.41 10.27 -0.03
CA ILE A 36 -11.86 11.63 0.26
C ILE A 36 -13.11 11.60 1.15
N LYS A 37 -14.10 10.76 0.80
CA LYS A 37 -15.33 10.60 1.59
C LYS A 37 -15.00 10.18 3.02
N HIS A 38 -14.18 9.13 3.18
CA HIS A 38 -13.79 8.62 4.49
C HIS A 38 -13.09 9.69 5.34
N CYS A 39 -12.06 10.33 4.80
CA CYS A 39 -11.31 11.36 5.54
C CYS A 39 -12.15 12.60 5.87
N LYS A 40 -13.17 12.91 5.06
CA LYS A 40 -14.05 14.06 5.31
C LYS A 40 -15.12 13.76 6.36
N GLU A 41 -15.71 12.57 6.33
CA GLU A 41 -16.77 12.17 7.28
C GLU A 41 -16.26 12.05 8.71
N PHE A 42 -14.99 11.66 8.87
CA PHE A 42 -14.40 11.41 10.18
C PHE A 42 -13.42 12.50 10.64
N SER A 43 -13.28 13.59 9.89
CA SER A 43 -12.47 14.75 10.32
C SER A 43 -13.01 15.32 11.64
N PRO A 44 -12.17 15.57 12.66
CA PRO A 44 -10.71 15.67 12.62
C PRO A 44 -9.95 14.39 13.02
N ALA A 45 -10.63 13.25 13.21
CA ALA A 45 -9.95 12.00 13.55
C ALA A 45 -9.10 11.48 12.37
N LEU A 46 -7.97 10.87 12.69
CA LEU A 46 -7.16 10.20 11.70
C LEU A 46 -7.77 8.85 11.35
N VAL A 47 -7.84 8.55 10.06
CA VAL A 47 -8.41 7.33 9.53
C VAL A 47 -7.44 6.60 8.61
N THR A 48 -7.57 5.28 8.58
CA THR A 48 -6.80 4.40 7.71
C THR A 48 -7.72 3.45 6.97
N GLY A 49 -7.21 2.81 5.92
CA GLY A 49 -7.95 1.78 5.21
C GLY A 49 -7.08 0.99 4.24
N GLN A 50 -7.58 -0.14 3.80
CA GLN A 50 -6.85 -1.05 2.92
C GLN A 50 -6.98 -0.63 1.45
N LEU A 51 -5.87 -0.74 0.71
CA LEU A 51 -5.83 -0.63 -0.75
C LEU A 51 -5.75 -2.01 -1.39
N LEU A 52 -6.54 -2.19 -2.44
CA LEU A 52 -6.64 -3.39 -3.23
C LEU A 52 -6.33 -3.08 -4.69
N GLY A 53 -5.71 -4.02 -5.37
CA GLY A 53 -5.16 -3.74 -6.69
C GLY A 53 -4.39 -4.89 -7.31
N LEU A 54 -3.84 -4.64 -8.49
CA LEU A 54 -3.06 -5.61 -9.25
C LEU A 54 -1.66 -5.06 -9.52
N ASP A 55 -0.68 -5.96 -9.46
CA ASP A 55 0.70 -5.66 -9.83
C ASP A 55 0.94 -6.07 -11.28
N VAL A 56 1.10 -5.09 -12.18
CA VAL A 56 1.23 -5.31 -13.62
C VAL A 56 2.54 -4.72 -14.12
N GLY A 57 3.60 -5.53 -14.11
CA GLY A 57 4.91 -5.16 -14.66
C GLY A 57 5.60 -4.04 -13.88
N ILE A 58 5.48 -2.79 -14.34
CA ILE A 58 6.06 -1.58 -13.71
C ILE A 58 5.02 -0.69 -13.03
N VAL A 59 3.73 -1.02 -13.18
CA VAL A 59 2.59 -0.25 -12.68
C VAL A 59 1.89 -1.04 -11.58
N LEU A 60 1.66 -0.39 -10.45
CA LEU A 60 0.77 -0.91 -9.41
C LEU A 60 -0.58 -0.23 -9.58
N GLU A 61 -1.57 -1.01 -10.00
CA GLU A 61 -2.94 -0.55 -10.24
C GLU A 61 -3.75 -0.68 -8.96
N VAL A 62 -4.18 0.43 -8.39
CA VAL A 62 -5.06 0.47 -7.23
C VAL A 62 -6.49 0.63 -7.73
N THR A 63 -7.23 -0.47 -7.74
CA THR A 63 -8.58 -0.59 -8.31
C THR A 63 -9.67 -0.39 -7.26
N ASN A 64 -9.39 -0.76 -6.00
CA ASN A 64 -10.38 -0.63 -4.94
C ASN A 64 -9.76 -0.32 -3.56
N CYS A 65 -10.59 0.13 -2.63
CA CYS A 65 -10.22 0.30 -1.24
C CYS A 65 -11.43 0.13 -0.32
N PHE A 66 -11.15 -0.15 0.95
CA PHE A 66 -12.15 -0.12 2.02
C PHE A 66 -11.58 0.52 3.29
N PRO A 67 -12.40 1.25 4.05
CA PRO A 67 -11.98 1.89 5.30
C PRO A 67 -11.83 0.87 6.41
N PHE A 68 -10.88 1.10 7.31
CA PHE A 68 -10.93 0.48 8.63
C PHE A 68 -11.85 1.29 9.54
N PRO A 69 -12.69 0.65 10.38
CA PRO A 69 -13.49 1.34 11.36
C PRO A 69 -12.58 2.06 12.38
N ILE A 70 -12.98 3.26 12.81
CA ILE A 70 -12.32 3.94 13.92
C ILE A 70 -12.66 3.16 15.19
N ARG A 71 -11.63 2.73 15.92
CA ARG A 71 -11.80 1.94 17.14
C ARG A 71 -11.44 2.83 18.32
N GLU A 72 -12.35 2.90 19.30
CA GLU A 72 -12.06 3.50 20.61
C GLU A 72 -11.10 2.57 21.38
N GLU A 73 -10.25 3.14 22.23
CA GLU A 73 -9.03 2.56 22.83
C GLU A 73 -9.25 1.40 23.82
N ASP A 74 -9.97 0.34 23.48
CA ASP A 74 -10.12 -0.85 24.34
C ASP A 74 -9.30 -2.04 23.83
N GLU A 75 -8.47 -2.60 24.73
CA GLU A 75 -7.29 -3.48 24.57
C GLU A 75 -7.43 -4.81 23.78
N GLU A 76 -8.58 -5.13 23.17
CA GLU A 76 -8.80 -6.36 22.36
C GLU A 76 -8.55 -6.15 20.83
N ILE A 77 -7.54 -5.33 20.50
CA ILE A 77 -7.51 -4.51 19.26
C ILE A 77 -7.02 -5.23 17.99
N GLU A 78 -6.04 -6.13 18.09
CA GLU A 78 -5.36 -6.66 16.90
C GLU A 78 -6.12 -7.80 16.22
N ALA A 79 -6.75 -8.69 17.00
CA ALA A 79 -7.50 -9.83 16.46
C ALA A 79 -8.73 -9.36 15.66
N ASP A 80 -9.39 -8.31 16.13
CA ASP A 80 -10.59 -7.79 15.49
C ASP A 80 -10.31 -7.04 14.19
N GLY A 81 -9.15 -6.36 14.07
CA GLY A 81 -8.73 -5.71 12.83
C GLY A 81 -8.46 -6.72 11.72
N ALA A 82 -7.73 -7.79 12.05
CA ALA A 82 -7.46 -8.88 11.11
C ALA A 82 -8.74 -9.63 10.71
N ASN A 83 -9.65 -9.88 11.67
CA ASN A 83 -10.95 -10.49 11.38
C ASN A 83 -11.80 -9.60 10.46
N TYR A 84 -11.87 -8.30 10.72
CA TYR A 84 -12.58 -7.35 9.87
C TYR A 84 -12.02 -7.34 8.44
N GLN A 85 -10.69 -7.32 8.31
CA GLN A 85 -10.03 -7.39 7.02
C GLN A 85 -10.42 -8.69 6.28
N LEU A 86 -10.34 -9.85 6.94
CA LEU A 86 -10.69 -11.14 6.33
C LEU A 86 -12.14 -11.20 5.87
N GLU A 87 -13.09 -10.73 6.70
CA GLU A 87 -14.51 -10.68 6.35
C GLU A 87 -14.77 -9.72 5.18
N MET A 88 -14.17 -8.53 5.19
CA MET A 88 -14.32 -7.59 4.07
C MET A 88 -13.77 -8.16 2.77
N MET A 89 -12.65 -8.88 2.83
CA MET A 89 -12.05 -9.54 1.68
C MET A 89 -12.94 -10.67 1.14
N ARG A 90 -13.67 -11.39 2.01
CA ARG A 90 -14.69 -12.37 1.61
C ARG A 90 -15.85 -11.68 0.89
N CYS A 91 -16.41 -10.62 1.46
CA CYS A 91 -17.50 -9.86 0.85
C CYS A 91 -17.13 -9.32 -0.54
N LEU A 92 -15.91 -8.80 -0.71
CA LEU A 92 -15.43 -8.30 -2.00
C LEU A 92 -15.25 -9.41 -3.03
N ARG A 93 -14.81 -10.60 -2.59
CA ARG A 93 -14.70 -11.77 -3.47
C ARG A 93 -16.07 -12.21 -3.99
N GLU A 94 -17.11 -12.19 -3.16
CA GLU A 94 -18.47 -12.59 -3.54
C GLU A 94 -19.06 -11.71 -4.66
N VAL A 95 -18.66 -10.44 -4.72
CA VAL A 95 -19.07 -9.50 -5.77
C VAL A 95 -18.07 -9.41 -6.94
N ASN A 96 -17.14 -10.37 -7.03
CA ASN A 96 -16.09 -10.45 -8.07
C ASN A 96 -15.19 -9.21 -8.14
N VAL A 97 -14.92 -8.58 -6.99
CA VAL A 97 -13.90 -7.53 -6.87
C VAL A 97 -12.58 -8.20 -6.52
N ASP A 98 -11.53 -7.85 -7.27
CA ASP A 98 -10.17 -8.25 -6.96
C ASP A 98 -9.77 -7.77 -5.56
N ASN A 99 -9.32 -8.70 -4.73
CA ASN A 99 -8.99 -8.44 -3.34
C ASN A 99 -7.50 -8.62 -3.04
N ASN A 100 -6.64 -8.39 -4.01
CA ASN A 100 -5.20 -8.45 -3.80
C ASN A 100 -4.73 -7.21 -3.04
N THR A 101 -4.17 -7.40 -1.85
CA THR A 101 -3.68 -6.29 -1.02
C THR A 101 -2.40 -5.69 -1.60
N VAL A 102 -2.43 -4.39 -1.87
CA VAL A 102 -1.28 -3.64 -2.46
C VAL A 102 -0.71 -2.57 -1.53
N GLY A 103 -1.35 -2.34 -0.39
CA GLY A 103 -0.93 -1.38 0.62
C GLY A 103 -2.11 -0.75 1.34
N TRP A 104 -1.93 0.43 1.93
CA TRP A 104 -2.98 1.10 2.71
C TRP A 104 -3.02 2.59 2.40
N TYR A 105 -4.10 3.24 2.77
CA TYR A 105 -4.17 4.70 2.81
C TYR A 105 -4.30 5.19 4.24
N GLN A 106 -3.83 6.41 4.47
CA GLN A 106 -3.90 7.05 5.77
C GLN A 106 -4.15 8.54 5.59
N SER A 107 -5.05 9.10 6.40
CA SER A 107 -5.21 10.54 6.49
C SER A 107 -4.07 11.15 7.30
N THR A 108 -3.68 12.38 6.97
CA THR A 108 -2.76 13.17 7.77
C THR A 108 -3.35 14.54 8.06
N ILE A 109 -2.90 15.16 9.14
CA ILE A 109 -3.24 16.54 9.48
C ILE A 109 -1.97 17.37 9.31
N LEU A 110 -2.08 18.46 8.53
CA LEU A 110 -0.99 19.42 8.31
C LEU A 110 0.30 18.79 7.76
N GLY A 111 0.18 17.71 6.98
CA GLY A 111 1.32 17.00 6.41
C GLY A 111 2.21 16.25 7.41
N SER A 112 1.77 16.05 8.66
CA SER A 112 2.48 15.22 9.64
C SER A 112 2.15 13.74 9.43
N TYR A 113 2.96 13.05 8.63
CA TYR A 113 2.81 11.61 8.34
C TYR A 113 4.09 10.80 8.55
N GLN A 114 5.24 11.46 8.73
CA GLN A 114 6.54 10.77 8.90
C GLN A 114 6.71 10.33 10.35
N THR A 115 6.01 9.28 10.75
CA THR A 115 6.08 8.70 12.10
C THR A 115 6.81 7.36 12.09
N VAL A 116 7.26 6.93 13.27
CA VAL A 116 7.87 5.60 13.45
C VAL A 116 6.84 4.51 13.17
N GLU A 117 5.58 4.70 13.58
CA GLU A 117 4.52 3.72 13.32
C GLU A 117 4.28 3.50 11.81
N LEU A 118 4.41 4.56 10.98
CA LEU A 118 4.32 4.43 9.53
C LEU A 118 5.40 3.49 8.98
N ILE A 119 6.63 3.65 9.48
CA ILE A 119 7.77 2.83 9.04
C ILE A 119 7.56 1.38 9.47
N GLU A 120 7.19 1.15 10.73
CA GLU A 120 6.87 -0.20 11.24
C GLU A 120 5.76 -0.86 10.43
N THR A 121 4.71 -0.12 10.10
CA THR A 121 3.62 -0.60 9.24
C THR A 121 4.15 -1.00 7.86
N PHE A 122 5.00 -0.18 7.23
CA PHE A 122 5.62 -0.56 5.96
C PHE A 122 6.42 -1.86 6.06
N MET A 123 7.18 -2.04 7.13
CA MET A 123 7.99 -3.25 7.36
C MET A 123 7.10 -4.48 7.51
N ASN A 124 6.03 -4.39 8.29
CA ASN A 124 5.04 -5.46 8.48
C ASN A 124 4.35 -5.85 7.16
N TYR A 125 3.96 -4.86 6.36
CA TYR A 125 3.35 -5.10 5.05
C TYR A 125 4.35 -5.75 4.08
N GLN A 126 5.63 -5.37 4.12
CA GLN A 126 6.67 -5.90 3.25
C GLN A 126 6.99 -7.38 3.50
N GLU A 127 6.73 -7.92 4.69
CA GLU A 127 6.87 -9.35 4.96
C GLU A 127 5.89 -10.18 4.11
N ASN A 128 4.69 -9.64 3.89
CA ASN A 128 3.60 -10.34 3.21
C ASN A 128 3.44 -9.90 1.74
N ILE A 129 3.81 -8.66 1.42
CA ILE A 129 3.55 -8.01 0.13
C ILE A 129 4.84 -7.35 -0.38
N ARG A 130 5.42 -7.93 -1.45
CA ARG A 130 6.67 -7.46 -2.06
C ARG A 130 6.61 -6.01 -2.53
N ARG A 131 5.48 -5.56 -3.06
CA ARG A 131 5.28 -4.19 -3.56
C ARG A 131 4.16 -3.53 -2.79
N CYS A 132 4.55 -2.80 -1.74
CA CYS A 132 3.63 -2.09 -0.88
C CYS A 132 3.74 -0.57 -1.12
N VAL A 133 2.59 0.10 -1.21
CA VAL A 133 2.51 1.56 -1.28
C VAL A 133 1.59 2.11 -0.20
N CYS A 134 1.93 3.27 0.36
CA CYS A 134 1.05 4.01 1.25
C CYS A 134 0.53 5.26 0.52
N ILE A 135 -0.79 5.45 0.51
CA ILE A 135 -1.42 6.67 -0.01
C ILE A 135 -1.77 7.59 1.16
N ILE A 136 -1.12 8.75 1.21
CA ILE A 136 -1.40 9.78 2.20
C ILE A 136 -2.33 10.81 1.61
N TYR A 137 -3.42 11.11 2.32
CA TYR A 137 -4.37 12.15 1.96
C TYR A 137 -4.50 13.20 3.08
N ASP A 138 -4.34 14.48 2.73
CA ASP A 138 -4.49 15.58 3.67
C ASP A 138 -5.79 16.36 3.37
N PRO A 139 -6.88 16.17 4.16
CA PRO A 139 -8.12 16.91 3.98
C PRO A 139 -7.97 18.42 4.24
N SER A 140 -7.07 18.83 5.16
CA SER A 140 -6.86 20.23 5.53
C SER A 140 -6.27 21.05 4.38
N ARG A 141 -5.30 20.46 3.66
CA ARG A 141 -4.72 21.07 2.44
C ARG A 141 -5.68 20.93 1.26
N SER A 142 -6.43 19.82 1.20
CA SER A 142 -7.39 19.61 0.11
C SER A 142 -8.55 20.61 0.10
N ASN A 143 -8.98 21.06 1.28
CA ASN A 143 -9.98 22.13 1.41
C ASN A 143 -9.50 23.49 0.85
N GLN A 144 -8.20 23.67 0.60
CA GLN A 144 -7.65 24.90 -0.02
C GLN A 144 -7.68 24.86 -1.56
N GLY A 145 -8.28 23.82 -2.16
CA GLY A 145 -8.51 23.74 -3.60
C GLY A 145 -7.47 22.91 -4.38
N VAL A 146 -6.60 22.17 -3.71
CA VAL A 146 -5.59 21.30 -4.34
C VAL A 146 -5.78 19.87 -3.86
N LEU A 147 -5.81 18.88 -4.75
CA LEU A 147 -5.85 17.47 -4.32
C LEU A 147 -4.53 17.09 -3.61
N ALA A 148 -4.52 17.09 -2.27
CA ALA A 148 -3.33 16.82 -1.47
C ALA A 148 -3.19 15.31 -1.22
N LEU A 149 -2.75 14.60 -2.28
CA LEU A 149 -2.52 13.16 -2.26
C LEU A 149 -1.04 12.87 -2.54
N LYS A 150 -0.45 11.94 -1.77
CA LYS A 150 0.94 11.48 -1.94
C LYS A 150 0.97 9.96 -1.95
N ALA A 151 1.74 9.38 -2.86
CA ALA A 151 2.07 7.96 -2.84
C ALA A 151 3.49 7.78 -2.31
N LEU A 152 3.64 6.94 -1.30
CA LEU A 152 4.91 6.65 -0.62
C LEU A 152 5.28 5.19 -0.78
N LYS A 153 6.58 4.93 -0.88
CA LYS A 153 7.19 3.61 -0.83
C LYS A 153 8.56 3.76 -0.15
N LEU A 154 8.93 2.81 0.71
CA LEU A 154 10.28 2.75 1.27
C LEU A 154 11.30 2.30 0.22
N SER A 155 12.49 2.89 0.26
CA SER A 155 13.60 2.43 -0.59
C SER A 155 14.13 1.10 -0.09
N ASP A 156 14.57 0.26 -1.03
CA ASP A 156 15.09 -1.07 -0.71
C ASP A 156 16.30 -0.97 0.24
N SER A 157 17.18 0.01 0.03
CA SER A 157 18.31 0.29 0.91
C SER A 157 17.91 0.68 2.33
N PHE A 158 16.81 1.44 2.50
CA PHE A 158 16.33 1.80 3.83
C PHE A 158 15.75 0.57 4.55
N MET A 159 15.04 -0.28 3.83
CA MET A 159 14.48 -1.52 4.40
C MET A 159 15.57 -2.50 4.84
N GLU A 160 16.63 -2.65 4.05
CA GLU A 160 17.79 -3.48 4.41
C GLU A 160 18.48 -2.97 5.68
N LEU A 161 18.72 -1.66 5.77
CA LEU A 161 19.30 -1.03 6.96
C LEU A 161 18.42 -1.19 8.20
N TYR A 162 17.10 -1.03 8.03
CA TYR A 162 16.13 -1.19 9.11
C TYR A 162 16.12 -2.63 9.63
N ARG A 163 16.13 -3.64 8.74
CA ARG A 163 16.23 -5.06 9.13
C ARG A 163 17.55 -5.39 9.84
N ALA A 164 18.65 -4.76 9.42
CA ALA A 164 19.96 -4.98 10.02
C ALA A 164 20.12 -4.30 11.39
N ASN A 165 19.16 -3.47 11.83
CA ASN A 165 19.26 -2.63 13.03
C ASN A 165 20.57 -1.82 13.10
N SER A 166 21.18 -1.54 11.95
CA SER A 166 22.52 -0.93 11.84
C SER A 166 22.41 0.58 11.67
N PHE A 167 21.70 1.25 12.58
CA PHE A 167 21.58 2.70 12.59
C PHE A 167 22.79 3.33 13.29
N THR A 168 23.93 3.36 12.60
CA THR A 168 25.11 4.07 13.10
C THR A 168 25.11 5.50 12.57
N GLY A 169 24.92 6.48 13.44
CA GLY A 169 25.19 7.88 13.10
C GLY A 169 26.69 8.10 12.97
N GLU A 170 27.15 8.80 11.93
CA GLU A 170 28.50 9.35 11.93
C GLU A 170 28.64 10.27 13.16
N LYS A 171 29.53 9.90 14.08
CA LYS A 171 29.93 10.78 15.17
C LYS A 171 30.82 11.86 14.55
N TYR A 172 30.26 13.05 14.34
CA TYR A 172 31.05 14.26 14.09
C TYR A 172 31.76 14.71 15.37
#